data_AF-A0A1T5BYJ2-F1
#
_entry.id   AF-A0A1T5BYJ2-F1
#
_cell.length_a   1.000
_cell.length_b   1.000
_cell.length_c   1.000
_cell.angle_alpha   90.00
_cell.angle_beta   90.00
_cell.angle_gamma   90.00
#
_symmetry.space_group_name_H-M   'P 1'
#
loop_
_entity.id
_entity.type
_entity.pdbx_description
1 polymer ?
#
loop_
_entity_poly.entity_id
_entity_poly.type
_entity_poly.pdbx_seq_one_letter_code
_entity_poly.pdbx_strand_id
1 'polypeptide(L)'
;MSSPVWHPFTQHGLDEEIPRIERAEGAVLHAADGRRYVDAISSWWVTTHGHCNPRIMAAIRAQTEKLDQLIFAGWTHEPAETLARALVDITPAGLDHVFFSDSGSTSVEVALKMALGTWLNRGKPRHRIVVMEHSYHGDTIGAMSVGERGVYNRAYQPLLFDVDTLPFPTGDGDRTIAALEAICAQDPPPAALIVEPLILGAGGMLIYPPHVLKALRDICAREGVLFIADEVMTGWGRTGMLFACQHAGVKPDLMCLSKGLTGGAIPLAATLATRDIFDAHLSQDRATMFFHSSSYTANPIACAAANANIAIWQEEPVLDRIGALVHRQARRLDRLDHPLIVGKRQLGTITAMEFVDPYGDYLSAMAPMLGRFFRDNGLLLRPMGNTIYVMPPYCIDDKDLDAIYDAILAAALEMAA
;
A
#
# COMPACT_ATOMS: atom_id res chain seq x y z
N MET A 1 -18.70 14.46 22.30
CA MET A 1 -17.37 13.85 22.49
C MET A 1 -16.49 14.69 23.43
N SER A 2 -15.73 14.06 24.33
CA SER A 2 -14.74 14.71 25.23
C SER A 2 -13.28 14.36 24.91
N SER A 3 -13.04 13.50 23.92
CA SER A 3 -11.68 13.10 23.50
C SER A 3 -11.00 14.25 22.77
N PRO A 4 -9.72 14.55 23.05
CA PRO A 4 -8.94 15.53 22.29
C PRO A 4 -8.44 14.98 20.94
N VAL A 5 -8.68 13.71 20.62
CA VAL A 5 -8.16 13.04 19.42
C VAL A 5 -9.06 13.34 18.21
N TRP A 6 -8.46 13.87 17.14
CA TRP A 6 -9.09 13.95 15.82
C TRP A 6 -8.78 12.66 15.05
N HIS A 7 -9.77 11.77 14.98
CA HIS A 7 -9.61 10.48 14.31
C HIS A 7 -9.57 10.60 12.77
N PRO A 8 -8.66 9.88 12.08
CA PRO A 8 -8.56 9.91 10.62
C PRO A 8 -9.81 9.31 9.97
N PHE A 9 -10.23 9.86 8.83
CA PHE A 9 -11.40 9.41 8.06
C PHE A 9 -12.68 9.19 8.91
N THR A 10 -12.87 10.00 9.97
CA THR A 10 -13.99 9.89 10.91
C THR A 10 -14.76 11.20 10.96
N GLN A 11 -16.07 11.15 10.69
CA GLN A 11 -16.94 12.31 10.89
C GLN A 11 -17.44 12.36 12.34
N HIS A 12 -16.80 13.19 13.16
CA HIS A 12 -17.05 13.22 14.61
C HIS A 12 -18.45 13.73 14.96
N GLY A 13 -19.10 14.50 14.08
CA GLY A 13 -20.48 14.97 14.30
C GLY A 13 -21.55 13.88 14.23
N LEU A 14 -21.22 12.68 13.77
CA LEU A 14 -22.16 11.55 13.70
C LEU A 14 -22.23 10.72 14.99
N ASP A 15 -21.37 11.02 15.97
CA ASP A 15 -21.29 10.29 17.26
C ASP A 15 -21.23 8.75 17.08
N GLU A 16 -20.56 8.29 16.02
CA GLU A 16 -20.31 6.87 15.80
C GLU A 16 -19.40 6.31 16.90
N GLU A 17 -19.65 5.05 17.28
CA GLU A 17 -18.85 4.39 18.30
C GLU A 17 -17.42 4.16 17.80
N ILE A 18 -16.45 4.54 18.63
CA ILE A 18 -15.02 4.30 18.42
C ILE A 18 -14.54 3.34 19.52
N PRO A 19 -14.42 2.02 19.24
CA PRO A 19 -13.96 1.05 20.23
C PRO A 19 -12.55 1.36 20.73
N ARG A 20 -12.37 1.38 22.04
CA ARG A 20 -11.05 1.52 22.65
C ARG A 20 -10.38 0.15 22.72
N ILE A 21 -9.36 -0.07 21.89
CA ILE A 21 -8.55 -1.29 21.91
C ILE A 21 -7.53 -1.24 23.05
N GLU A 22 -7.43 -2.31 23.83
CA GLU A 22 -6.50 -2.43 24.97
C GLU A 22 -5.29 -3.30 24.63
N ARG A 23 -5.51 -4.39 23.89
CA ARG A 23 -4.44 -5.30 23.43
C ARG A 23 -4.83 -5.98 22.12
N ALA A 24 -3.85 -6.56 21.44
CA ALA A 24 -4.06 -7.34 20.23
C ALA A 24 -3.10 -8.53 20.20
N GLU A 25 -3.51 -9.62 19.56
CA GLU A 25 -2.69 -10.81 19.36
C GLU A 25 -3.15 -11.56 18.11
N GLY A 26 -2.20 -12.01 17.27
CA GLY A 26 -2.54 -12.72 16.03
C GLY A 26 -3.43 -11.87 15.12
N ALA A 27 -4.61 -12.36 14.75
CA ALA A 27 -5.57 -11.63 13.92
C ALA A 27 -6.67 -10.93 14.74
N VAL A 28 -6.47 -10.73 16.05
CA VAL A 28 -7.54 -10.35 16.98
C VAL A 28 -7.19 -9.08 17.77
N LEU A 29 -8.19 -8.22 17.95
CA LEU A 29 -8.15 -7.05 18.82
C LEU A 29 -9.08 -7.27 20.01
N HIS A 30 -8.65 -6.85 21.20
CA HIS A 30 -9.44 -6.90 22.43
C HIS A 30 -9.72 -5.47 22.90
N ALA A 31 -10.99 -5.12 22.96
CA ALA A 31 -11.44 -3.82 23.44
C ALA A 31 -11.55 -3.78 24.98
N ALA A 32 -11.44 -2.58 25.53
CA ALA A 32 -11.48 -2.31 26.97
C ALA A 32 -12.83 -2.66 27.63
N ASP A 33 -13.89 -2.84 26.84
CA ASP A 33 -15.22 -3.29 27.30
C ASP A 33 -15.39 -4.82 27.22
N GLY A 34 -14.32 -5.55 26.87
CA GLY A 34 -14.31 -7.00 26.75
C GLY A 34 -14.72 -7.53 25.38
N ARG A 35 -15.14 -6.68 24.44
CA ARG A 35 -15.44 -7.12 23.07
C ARG A 35 -14.16 -7.59 22.35
N ARG A 36 -14.34 -8.62 21.53
CA ARG A 36 -13.31 -9.20 20.68
C ARG A 36 -13.63 -8.83 19.22
N TYR A 37 -12.64 -8.29 18.51
CA TYR A 37 -12.75 -7.99 17.09
C TYR A 37 -11.77 -8.84 16.28
N VAL A 38 -12.24 -9.48 15.22
CA VAL A 38 -11.36 -10.06 14.21
C VAL A 38 -10.89 -8.95 13.27
N ASP A 39 -9.58 -8.82 13.11
CA ASP A 39 -8.97 -7.89 12.17
C ASP A 39 -8.98 -8.48 10.75
N ALA A 40 -10.04 -8.17 10.01
CA ALA A 40 -10.24 -8.69 8.66
C ALA A 40 -9.47 -7.89 7.59
N ILE A 41 -8.82 -6.79 7.95
CA ILE A 41 -8.17 -5.86 7.02
C ILE A 41 -6.71 -5.58 7.40
N SER A 42 -6.13 -6.35 8.30
CA SER A 42 -4.73 -6.19 8.76
C SER A 42 -4.42 -4.78 9.28
N SER A 43 -5.34 -4.20 10.05
CA SER A 43 -5.24 -2.86 10.62
C SER A 43 -4.87 -1.82 9.56
N TRP A 44 -5.67 -1.84 8.49
CA TRP A 44 -5.44 -1.06 7.28
C TRP A 44 -4.15 -1.47 6.54
N TRP A 45 -4.08 -2.77 6.26
CA TRP A 45 -3.16 -3.40 5.31
C TRP A 45 -1.71 -3.49 5.78
N VAL A 46 -1.43 -3.13 7.03
CA VAL A 46 -0.06 -3.07 7.58
C VAL A 46 0.37 -4.38 8.23
N THR A 47 -0.53 -5.05 8.95
CA THR A 47 -0.21 -6.21 9.79
C THR A 47 -0.11 -7.50 8.96
N THR A 48 1.10 -8.01 8.72
CA THR A 48 1.29 -9.21 7.90
C THR A 48 1.20 -10.50 8.72
N HIS A 49 2.07 -10.68 9.70
CA HIS A 49 2.23 -11.94 10.46
C HIS A 49 1.32 -12.04 11.70
N GLY A 50 0.52 -11.01 11.95
CA GLY A 50 -0.33 -10.87 13.14
C GLY A 50 0.18 -9.81 14.12
N HIS A 51 -0.72 -9.30 14.93
CA HIS A 51 -0.49 -8.31 15.97
C HIS A 51 0.50 -8.81 17.00
N CYS A 52 1.38 -7.91 17.44
CA CYS A 52 2.39 -8.18 18.47
C CYS A 52 3.27 -9.40 18.17
N ASN A 53 3.65 -9.62 16.90
CA ASN A 53 4.51 -10.74 16.51
C ASN A 53 5.77 -10.82 17.42
N PRO A 54 6.00 -11.94 18.14
CA PRO A 54 7.04 -12.01 19.16
C PRO A 54 8.45 -11.70 18.67
N ARG A 55 8.79 -12.11 17.44
CA ARG A 55 10.13 -11.91 16.87
C ARG A 55 10.37 -10.43 16.54
N ILE A 56 9.39 -9.75 15.94
CA ILE A 56 9.47 -8.32 15.64
C ILE A 56 9.49 -7.50 16.94
N MET A 57 8.63 -7.82 17.91
CA MET A 57 8.59 -7.13 19.19
C MET A 57 9.89 -7.29 20.00
N ALA A 58 10.52 -8.46 19.94
CA ALA A 58 11.82 -8.70 20.58
C ALA A 58 12.92 -7.84 19.95
N ALA A 59 12.95 -7.73 18.60
CA ALA A 59 13.93 -6.88 17.91
C ALA A 59 13.75 -5.39 18.24
N ILE A 60 12.50 -4.91 18.30
CA ILE A 60 12.18 -3.54 18.75
C ILE A 60 12.73 -3.31 20.16
N ARG A 61 12.39 -4.18 21.12
CA ARG A 61 12.85 -4.06 22.51
C ARG A 61 14.37 -4.02 22.60
N ALA A 62 15.04 -4.97 21.96
CA ALA A 62 16.50 -5.03 21.98
C ALA A 62 17.17 -3.78 21.39
N GLN A 63 16.58 -3.20 20.33
CA GLN A 63 17.14 -1.99 19.73
C GLN A 63 16.93 -0.75 20.60
N THR A 64 15.82 -0.66 21.35
CA THR A 64 15.57 0.45 22.28
C THR A 64 16.60 0.55 23.41
N GLU A 65 17.27 -0.56 23.74
CA GLU A 65 18.35 -0.61 24.74
C GLU A 65 19.72 -0.18 24.17
N LYS A 66 19.83 -0.02 22.84
CA LYS A 66 21.09 0.29 22.14
C LYS A 66 21.13 1.70 21.58
N LEU A 67 20.14 2.05 20.75
CA LEU A 67 20.08 3.34 20.04
C LEU A 67 18.63 3.60 19.63
N ASP A 68 18.09 4.70 20.12
CA ASP A 68 16.73 5.17 19.85
C ASP A 68 16.66 6.00 18.56
N GLN A 69 17.48 7.05 18.43
CA GLN A 69 17.45 7.99 17.32
C GLN A 69 18.85 8.57 17.02
N LEU A 70 19.16 8.70 15.73
CA LEU A 70 20.35 9.38 15.21
C LEU A 70 19.98 10.18 13.97
N ILE A 71 20.53 11.38 13.81
CA ILE A 71 20.42 12.11 12.54
C ILE A 71 21.09 11.28 11.43
N PHE A 72 20.39 10.96 10.35
CA PHE A 72 20.94 10.14 9.26
C PHE A 72 21.67 10.97 8.17
N ALA A 73 21.65 12.29 8.29
CA ALA A 73 22.37 13.19 7.39
C ALA A 73 23.88 13.16 7.68
N GLY A 74 24.62 12.35 6.92
CA GLY A 74 26.08 12.19 7.06
C GLY A 74 26.53 11.26 8.19
N TRP A 75 25.60 10.52 8.78
CA TRP A 75 25.86 9.48 9.79
C TRP A 75 25.05 8.23 9.45
N THR A 76 25.49 7.07 9.93
CA THR A 76 24.81 5.79 9.70
C THR A 76 24.81 4.93 10.96
N HIS A 77 24.08 3.80 10.92
CA HIS A 77 24.02 2.79 11.97
C HIS A 77 23.73 1.41 11.37
N GLU A 78 24.11 0.36 12.10
CA GLU A 78 24.05 -1.02 11.62
C GLU A 78 22.63 -1.49 11.20
N PRO A 79 21.53 -1.19 11.93
CA PRO A 79 20.20 -1.59 11.50
C PRO A 79 19.81 -1.08 10.11
N ALA A 80 20.10 0.19 9.78
CA ALA A 80 19.80 0.75 8.47
C ALA A 80 20.67 0.13 7.36
N GLU A 81 21.96 -0.03 7.61
CA GLU A 81 22.90 -0.67 6.67
C GLU A 81 22.51 -2.11 6.35
N THR A 82 22.14 -2.87 7.37
CA THR A 82 21.68 -4.26 7.22
C THR A 82 20.37 -4.33 6.46
N LEU A 83 19.43 -3.45 6.78
CA LEU A 83 18.14 -3.38 6.11
C LEU A 83 18.30 -2.99 4.64
N ALA A 84 19.14 -2.00 4.33
CA ALA A 84 19.37 -1.55 2.97
C ALA A 84 19.92 -2.69 2.10
N ARG A 85 20.94 -3.42 2.58
CA ARG A 85 21.47 -4.60 1.88
C ARG A 85 20.40 -5.68 1.68
N ALA A 86 19.66 -6.01 2.73
CA ALA A 86 18.63 -7.03 2.65
C ALA A 86 17.49 -6.65 1.68
N LEU A 87 17.09 -5.37 1.63
CA LEU A 87 16.10 -4.87 0.68
C LEU A 87 16.59 -4.96 -0.77
N VAL A 88 17.85 -4.57 -1.04
CA VAL A 88 18.48 -4.74 -2.36
C VAL A 88 18.48 -6.21 -2.79
N ASP A 89 18.78 -7.13 -1.86
CA ASP A 89 18.85 -8.56 -2.16
C ASP A 89 17.47 -9.19 -2.48
N ILE A 90 16.39 -8.76 -1.82
CA ILE A 90 15.06 -9.38 -1.98
C ILE A 90 14.18 -8.73 -3.05
N THR A 91 14.47 -7.49 -3.43
CA THR A 91 13.69 -6.74 -4.44
C THR A 91 14.11 -7.14 -5.87
N PRO A 92 13.34 -6.77 -6.92
CA PRO A 92 13.73 -7.05 -8.29
C PRO A 92 15.13 -6.50 -8.63
N ALA A 93 16.00 -7.34 -9.18
CA ALA A 93 17.39 -7.00 -9.47
C ALA A 93 17.53 -5.72 -10.32
N GLY A 94 18.42 -4.82 -9.89
CA GLY A 94 18.70 -3.52 -10.50
C GLY A 94 18.36 -2.32 -9.60
N LEU A 95 17.66 -2.54 -8.49
CA LEU A 95 17.41 -1.55 -7.44
C LEU A 95 18.52 -1.60 -6.40
N ASP A 96 19.55 -0.77 -6.57
CA ASP A 96 20.82 -0.88 -5.82
C ASP A 96 20.94 0.10 -4.65
N HIS A 97 20.03 1.08 -4.55
CA HIS A 97 20.10 2.15 -3.56
C HIS A 97 18.79 2.31 -2.81
N VAL A 98 18.86 2.58 -1.50
CA VAL A 98 17.68 2.73 -0.63
C VAL A 98 17.70 4.09 0.05
N PHE A 99 16.59 4.80 -0.02
CA PHE A 99 16.32 5.99 0.78
C PHE A 99 15.19 5.69 1.77
N PHE A 100 15.39 5.96 3.05
CA PHE A 100 14.39 5.70 4.08
C PHE A 100 13.49 6.92 4.36
N SER A 101 12.22 6.67 4.61
CA SER A 101 11.23 7.65 5.08
C SER A 101 10.26 7.00 6.09
N ASP A 102 9.16 7.66 6.44
CA ASP A 102 8.31 7.28 7.59
C ASP A 102 6.93 6.74 7.22
N SER A 103 6.46 6.97 5.98
CA SER A 103 5.15 6.50 5.51
C SER A 103 5.12 6.24 4.00
N GLY A 104 4.11 5.51 3.53
CA GLY A 104 3.89 5.31 2.08
C GLY A 104 3.87 6.62 1.30
N SER A 105 3.13 7.63 1.77
CA SER A 105 3.06 8.95 1.13
C SER A 105 4.44 9.61 0.99
N THR A 106 5.26 9.55 2.04
CA THR A 106 6.62 10.13 1.99
C THR A 106 7.55 9.35 1.06
N SER A 107 7.40 8.02 0.95
CA SER A 107 8.20 7.23 -0.02
C SER A 107 7.84 7.58 -1.48
N VAL A 108 6.57 7.87 -1.74
CA VAL A 108 6.12 8.38 -3.05
C VAL A 108 6.69 9.77 -3.29
N GLU A 109 6.63 10.69 -2.33
CA GLU A 109 7.22 12.03 -2.52
C GLU A 109 8.74 11.99 -2.75
N VAL A 110 9.45 11.08 -2.08
CA VAL A 110 10.87 10.82 -2.36
C VAL A 110 11.04 10.34 -3.81
N ALA A 111 10.25 9.37 -4.27
CA ALA A 111 10.33 8.85 -5.64
C ALA A 111 10.05 9.93 -6.70
N LEU A 112 9.02 10.76 -6.50
CA LEU A 112 8.69 11.87 -7.39
C LEU A 112 9.83 12.90 -7.46
N LYS A 113 10.41 13.27 -6.31
CA LYS A 113 11.56 14.20 -6.26
C LYS A 113 12.81 13.59 -6.90
N MET A 114 13.08 12.30 -6.71
CA MET A 114 14.18 11.60 -7.38
C MET A 114 14.00 11.59 -8.90
N ALA A 115 12.78 11.35 -9.39
CA ALA A 115 12.48 11.36 -10.81
C ALA A 115 12.74 12.72 -11.46
N LEU A 116 12.19 13.80 -10.89
CA LEU A 116 12.40 15.17 -11.39
C LEU A 116 13.87 15.58 -11.28
N GLY A 117 14.51 15.29 -10.14
CA GLY A 117 15.92 15.60 -9.89
C GLY A 117 16.86 14.90 -10.87
N THR A 118 16.58 13.64 -11.22
CA THR A 118 17.32 12.88 -12.23
C THR A 118 17.32 13.60 -13.57
N TRP A 119 16.15 14.05 -14.04
CA TRP A 119 16.02 14.75 -15.32
C TRP A 119 16.65 16.13 -15.31
N LEU A 120 16.50 16.87 -14.21
CA LEU A 120 17.16 18.16 -14.00
C LEU A 120 18.68 18.02 -14.09
N ASN A 121 19.26 17.09 -13.33
CA ASN A 121 20.70 16.89 -13.26
C ASN A 121 21.31 16.32 -14.55
N ARG A 122 20.49 15.69 -15.40
CA ARG A 122 20.87 15.28 -16.77
C ARG A 122 20.78 16.41 -17.80
N GLY A 123 20.44 17.63 -17.39
CA GLY A 123 20.28 18.78 -18.28
C GLY A 123 19.06 18.69 -19.21
N LYS A 124 18.09 17.82 -18.90
CA LYS A 124 16.88 17.58 -19.67
C LYS A 124 15.66 17.62 -18.74
N PRO A 125 15.34 18.77 -18.13
CA PRO A 125 14.32 18.85 -17.10
C PRO A 125 12.96 18.39 -17.63
N ARG A 126 12.33 17.47 -16.89
CA ARG A 126 10.98 16.96 -17.14
C ARG A 126 10.23 17.01 -15.82
N HIS A 127 8.95 17.35 -15.86
CA HIS A 127 8.15 17.53 -14.64
C HIS A 127 6.78 16.82 -14.69
N ARG A 128 6.29 16.46 -15.88
CA ARG A 128 4.99 15.79 -16.01
C ARG A 128 5.06 14.39 -15.40
N ILE A 129 4.03 14.04 -14.64
CA ILE A 129 3.85 12.72 -14.03
C ILE A 129 2.61 12.09 -14.64
N VAL A 130 2.74 10.83 -15.04
CA VAL A 130 1.62 10.02 -15.52
C VAL A 130 1.12 9.15 -14.37
N VAL A 131 -0.20 9.11 -14.20
CA VAL A 131 -0.89 8.33 -13.17
C VAL A 131 -1.99 7.48 -13.80
N MET A 132 -2.64 6.62 -13.02
CA MET A 132 -3.76 5.80 -13.46
C MET A 132 -5.05 6.27 -12.77
N GLU A 133 -6.19 6.26 -13.49
CA GLU A 133 -7.51 6.43 -12.89
C GLU A 133 -7.68 5.48 -11.69
N HIS A 134 -8.33 5.97 -10.64
CA HIS A 134 -8.60 5.29 -9.37
C HIS A 134 -7.37 5.00 -8.48
N SER A 135 -6.18 5.47 -8.87
CA SER A 135 -4.95 5.25 -8.09
C SER A 135 -4.97 5.96 -6.74
N TYR A 136 -4.23 5.43 -5.77
CA TYR A 136 -4.00 6.07 -4.49
C TYR A 136 -2.56 5.89 -4.05
N HIS A 137 -1.89 7.01 -3.78
CA HIS A 137 -0.48 7.03 -3.39
C HIS A 137 -0.23 7.73 -2.05
N GLY A 138 -1.29 8.16 -1.35
CA GLY A 138 -1.22 8.78 -0.03
C GLY A 138 -1.88 10.16 0.09
N ASP A 139 -1.77 10.75 1.29
CA ASP A 139 -2.52 11.95 1.69
C ASP A 139 -1.66 13.20 1.89
N THR A 140 -0.34 13.14 1.69
CA THR A 140 0.49 14.37 1.59
C THR A 140 0.24 15.06 0.25
N ILE A 141 0.55 16.35 0.11
CA ILE A 141 0.20 17.12 -1.10
C ILE A 141 0.79 16.50 -2.38
N GLY A 142 2.04 16.01 -2.34
CA GLY A 142 2.64 15.37 -3.51
C GLY A 142 2.01 14.03 -3.84
N ALA A 143 1.81 13.19 -2.83
CA ALA A 143 1.16 11.88 -2.97
C ALA A 143 -0.30 11.99 -3.44
N MET A 144 -1.04 12.95 -2.88
CA MET A 144 -2.43 13.25 -3.26
C MET A 144 -2.52 13.84 -4.66
N SER A 145 -1.47 14.52 -5.13
CA SER A 145 -1.41 15.05 -6.50
C SER A 145 -1.35 13.95 -7.54
N VAL A 146 -0.75 12.80 -7.21
CA VAL A 146 -0.63 11.66 -8.11
C VAL A 146 -1.69 10.58 -7.89
N GLY A 147 -2.65 10.79 -6.99
CA GLY A 147 -3.82 9.90 -6.82
C GLY A 147 -5.09 10.43 -7.50
N GLU A 148 -6.15 9.63 -7.47
CA GLU A 148 -7.47 9.96 -8.03
C GLU A 148 -8.03 11.26 -7.47
N ARG A 149 -8.54 12.14 -8.35
CA ARG A 149 -9.22 13.37 -7.95
C ARG A 149 -10.66 13.07 -7.53
N GLY A 150 -11.11 13.61 -6.40
CA GLY A 150 -12.46 13.33 -5.90
C GLY A 150 -12.85 14.10 -4.65
N VAL A 151 -13.93 13.65 -4.00
CA VAL A 151 -14.48 14.33 -2.82
C VAL A 151 -13.48 14.43 -1.67
N TYR A 152 -12.60 13.44 -1.52
CA TYR A 152 -11.61 13.39 -0.44
C TYR A 152 -10.52 14.46 -0.55
N ASN A 153 -10.22 14.92 -1.77
CA ASN A 153 -9.17 15.92 -2.01
C ASN A 153 -9.68 17.24 -2.61
N ARG A 154 -10.99 17.37 -2.81
CA ARG A 154 -11.62 18.57 -3.40
C ARG A 154 -11.22 19.86 -2.68
N ALA A 155 -11.12 19.84 -1.35
CA ALA A 155 -10.74 21.01 -0.56
C ALA A 155 -9.27 21.45 -0.80
N TYR A 156 -8.42 20.53 -1.23
CA TYR A 156 -6.97 20.75 -1.38
C TYR A 156 -6.56 21.02 -2.83
N GLN A 157 -7.48 20.96 -3.80
CA GLN A 157 -7.22 21.19 -5.23
C GLN A 157 -6.28 22.38 -5.52
N PRO A 158 -6.40 23.55 -4.86
CA PRO A 158 -5.48 24.68 -5.09
C PRO A 158 -4.00 24.41 -4.76
N LEU A 159 -3.68 23.34 -4.03
CA LEU A 159 -2.31 22.94 -3.66
C LEU A 159 -1.77 21.79 -4.51
N LEU A 160 -2.62 21.14 -5.31
CA LEU A 160 -2.26 19.92 -6.03
C LEU A 160 -1.69 20.29 -7.41
N PHE A 161 -0.63 19.61 -7.83
CA PHE A 161 -0.04 19.83 -9.16
C PHE A 161 -0.74 19.00 -10.24
N ASP A 162 -0.65 19.44 -11.49
CA ASP A 162 -1.25 18.77 -12.65
C ASP A 162 -0.52 17.46 -13.00
N VAL A 163 -1.29 16.47 -13.47
CA VAL A 163 -0.82 15.14 -13.88
C VAL A 163 -1.50 14.74 -15.20
N ASP A 164 -0.84 13.85 -15.94
CA ASP A 164 -1.48 13.11 -17.04
C ASP A 164 -2.11 11.83 -16.49
N THR A 165 -3.29 11.46 -16.97
CA THR A 165 -4.04 10.30 -16.43
C THR A 165 -4.30 9.26 -17.51
N LEU A 166 -3.93 8.02 -17.21
CA LEU A 166 -4.29 6.85 -18.01
C LEU A 166 -5.65 6.30 -17.58
N PRO A 167 -6.49 5.85 -18.53
CA PRO A 167 -7.70 5.14 -18.16
C PRO A 167 -7.36 3.84 -17.44
N PHE A 168 -8.18 3.44 -16.46
CA PHE A 168 -7.97 2.15 -15.79
C PHE A 168 -8.04 0.98 -16.79
N PRO A 169 -7.13 -0.01 -16.74
CA PRO A 169 -7.13 -1.11 -17.70
C PRO A 169 -8.38 -1.98 -17.58
N THR A 170 -9.07 -2.14 -18.70
CA THR A 170 -10.20 -3.07 -18.86
C THR A 170 -9.92 -4.02 -20.01
N GLY A 171 -10.42 -5.26 -19.92
CA GLY A 171 -10.11 -6.30 -20.91
C GLY A 171 -8.59 -6.51 -21.05
N ASP A 172 -8.09 -6.41 -22.28
CA ASP A 172 -6.67 -6.56 -22.60
C ASP A 172 -5.82 -5.29 -22.31
N GLY A 173 -6.45 -4.17 -21.92
CA GLY A 173 -5.77 -2.94 -21.55
C GLY A 173 -5.33 -2.05 -22.73
N ASP A 174 -5.78 -2.35 -23.95
CA ASP A 174 -5.40 -1.62 -25.18
C ASP A 174 -5.57 -0.10 -25.07
N ARG A 175 -6.67 0.36 -24.46
CA ARG A 175 -6.94 1.80 -24.27
C ARG A 175 -5.91 2.45 -23.36
N THR A 176 -5.51 1.79 -22.28
CA THR A 176 -4.49 2.27 -21.34
C THR A 176 -3.13 2.32 -22.00
N ILE A 177 -2.76 1.25 -22.71
CA ILE A 177 -1.47 1.13 -23.41
C ILE A 177 -1.37 2.22 -24.49
N ALA A 178 -2.37 2.35 -25.36
CA ALA A 178 -2.39 3.37 -26.40
C ALA A 178 -2.36 4.80 -25.83
N ALA A 179 -3.05 5.04 -24.70
CA ALA A 179 -3.00 6.33 -24.02
C ALA A 179 -1.60 6.67 -23.52
N LEU A 180 -0.89 5.69 -22.92
CA LEU A 180 0.49 5.90 -22.48
C LEU A 180 1.42 6.18 -23.67
N GLU A 181 1.29 5.44 -24.78
CA GLU A 181 2.09 5.72 -25.99
C GLU A 181 1.84 7.14 -26.51
N ALA A 182 0.59 7.58 -26.57
CA ALA A 182 0.25 8.94 -27.00
C ALA A 182 0.78 10.03 -26.07
N ILE A 183 0.80 9.79 -24.75
CA ILE A 183 1.36 10.71 -23.76
C ILE A 183 2.89 10.77 -23.89
N CYS A 184 3.55 9.62 -24.00
CA CYS A 184 5.00 9.54 -24.12
C CYS A 184 5.54 10.07 -25.46
N ALA A 185 4.73 10.11 -26.52
CA ALA A 185 5.10 10.69 -27.80
C ALA A 185 5.20 12.25 -27.80
N GLN A 186 4.78 12.91 -26.72
CA GLN A 186 4.88 14.36 -26.59
C GLN A 186 6.31 14.81 -26.25
N ASP A 187 6.70 16.03 -26.65
CA ASP A 187 8.04 16.58 -26.39
C ASP A 187 7.98 17.78 -25.43
N PRO A 188 8.69 17.76 -24.29
CA PRO A 188 9.40 16.61 -23.75
C PRO A 188 8.43 15.53 -23.22
N PRO A 189 8.84 14.25 -23.21
CA PRO A 189 8.04 13.19 -22.61
C PRO A 189 7.96 13.39 -21.08
N PRO A 190 7.06 12.67 -20.40
CA PRO A 190 6.94 12.73 -18.95
C PRO A 190 8.23 12.36 -18.20
N ALA A 191 8.33 12.84 -16.96
CA ALA A 191 9.41 12.47 -16.06
C ALA A 191 9.26 11.02 -15.58
N ALA A 192 8.04 10.64 -15.20
CA ALA A 192 7.74 9.31 -14.68
C ALA A 192 6.28 8.89 -14.89
N LEU A 193 6.06 7.58 -14.88
CA LEU A 193 4.77 6.92 -14.66
C LEU A 193 4.82 6.28 -13.26
N ILE A 194 3.78 6.48 -12.46
CA ILE A 194 3.59 5.79 -11.18
C ILE A 194 2.35 4.89 -11.23
N VAL A 195 2.49 3.66 -10.72
CA VAL A 195 1.38 2.69 -10.62
C VAL A 195 1.45 1.91 -9.31
N GLU A 196 0.27 1.56 -8.75
CA GLU A 196 0.14 0.42 -7.85
C GLU A 196 0.17 -0.86 -8.71
N PRO A 197 1.14 -1.79 -8.55
CA PRO A 197 1.25 -2.95 -9.42
C PRO A 197 0.09 -3.93 -9.26
N LEU A 198 -0.57 -4.28 -10.37
CA LEU A 198 -1.70 -5.24 -10.50
C LEU A 198 -3.02 -4.89 -9.81
N ILE A 199 -3.00 -4.16 -8.70
CA ILE A 199 -4.21 -3.89 -7.93
C ILE A 199 -4.17 -2.49 -7.32
N LEU A 200 -5.23 -1.71 -7.55
CA LEU A 200 -5.43 -0.39 -6.95
C LEU A 200 -6.24 -0.56 -5.68
N GLY A 201 -5.60 -0.42 -4.52
CA GLY A 201 -6.19 -0.78 -3.24
C GLY A 201 -7.37 0.13 -2.89
N ALA A 202 -7.09 1.42 -2.73
CA ALA A 202 -8.11 2.39 -2.33
C ALA A 202 -9.06 2.76 -3.47
N GLY A 203 -8.70 2.43 -4.72
CA GLY A 203 -9.58 2.49 -5.88
C GLY A 203 -10.71 1.45 -5.86
N GLY A 204 -10.84 0.66 -4.79
CA GLY A 204 -11.84 -0.40 -4.67
C GLY A 204 -11.29 -1.78 -4.98
N MET A 205 -10.01 -2.05 -4.70
CA MET A 205 -9.36 -3.34 -5.01
C MET A 205 -9.52 -3.73 -6.50
N LEU A 206 -9.35 -2.74 -7.39
CA LEU A 206 -9.48 -2.94 -8.84
C LEU A 206 -8.23 -3.64 -9.37
N ILE A 207 -8.41 -4.80 -10.00
CA ILE A 207 -7.31 -5.65 -10.48
C ILE A 207 -7.17 -5.51 -11.99
N TYR A 208 -5.93 -5.38 -12.47
CA TYR A 208 -5.59 -5.40 -13.89
C TYR A 208 -4.53 -6.47 -14.20
N PRO A 209 -4.48 -7.01 -15.43
CA PRO A 209 -3.69 -8.20 -15.72
C PRO A 209 -2.18 -7.90 -15.83
N PRO A 210 -1.31 -8.87 -15.48
CA PRO A 210 0.15 -8.68 -15.49
C PRO A 210 0.75 -8.25 -16.83
N HIS A 211 0.16 -8.64 -17.97
CA HIS A 211 0.68 -8.25 -19.29
C HIS A 211 0.56 -6.75 -19.53
N VAL A 212 -0.47 -6.09 -18.98
CA VAL A 212 -0.61 -4.63 -19.05
C VAL A 212 0.50 -3.97 -18.25
N LEU A 213 0.76 -4.42 -17.01
CA LEU A 213 1.88 -3.91 -16.20
C LEU A 213 3.22 -3.99 -16.96
N LYS A 214 3.46 -5.13 -17.62
CA LYS A 214 4.64 -5.34 -18.46
C LYS A 214 4.70 -4.37 -19.64
N ALA A 215 3.58 -4.18 -20.36
CA ALA A 215 3.50 -3.27 -21.48
C ALA A 215 3.79 -1.81 -21.07
N LEU A 216 3.21 -1.35 -19.95
CA LEU A 216 3.47 -0.01 -19.42
C LEU A 216 4.95 0.19 -19.10
N ARG A 217 5.59 -0.80 -18.46
CA ARG A 217 7.04 -0.76 -18.18
C ARG A 217 7.87 -0.69 -19.45
N ASP A 218 7.52 -1.47 -20.48
CA ASP A 218 8.26 -1.54 -21.75
C ASP A 218 8.17 -0.24 -22.54
N ILE A 219 6.99 0.41 -22.54
CA ILE A 219 6.80 1.74 -23.12
C ILE A 219 7.68 2.75 -22.37
N CYS A 220 7.63 2.76 -21.03
CA CYS A 220 8.48 3.64 -20.23
C CYS A 220 9.98 3.44 -20.52
N ALA A 221 10.45 2.19 -20.65
CA ALA A 221 11.84 1.89 -21.00
C ALA A 221 12.22 2.48 -22.36
N ARG A 222 11.37 2.27 -23.37
CA ARG A 222 11.61 2.71 -24.76
C ARG A 222 11.64 4.23 -24.89
N GLU A 223 10.71 4.91 -24.22
CA GLU A 223 10.55 6.38 -24.31
C GLU A 223 11.43 7.13 -23.28
N GLY A 224 12.16 6.38 -22.46
CA GLY A 224 12.99 6.93 -21.39
C GLY A 224 12.16 7.68 -20.35
N VAL A 225 10.99 7.17 -19.98
CA VAL A 225 10.17 7.65 -18.85
C VAL A 225 10.47 6.75 -17.65
N LEU A 226 10.69 7.32 -16.46
CA LEU A 226 10.98 6.51 -15.27
C LEU A 226 9.72 5.78 -14.81
N PHE A 227 9.85 4.50 -14.47
CA PHE A 227 8.75 3.67 -13.98
C PHE A 227 8.82 3.53 -12.46
N ILE A 228 7.83 4.07 -11.76
CA ILE A 228 7.68 4.00 -10.29
C ILE A 228 6.64 2.93 -9.95
N ALA A 229 7.06 1.88 -9.24
CA ALA A 229 6.15 0.90 -8.65
C ALA A 229 5.85 1.27 -7.20
N ASP A 230 4.60 1.60 -6.91
CA ASP A 230 4.11 1.75 -5.54
C ASP A 230 3.70 0.39 -4.97
N GLU A 231 4.65 -0.28 -4.33
CA GLU A 231 4.47 -1.57 -3.66
C GLU A 231 4.13 -1.42 -2.17
N VAL A 232 3.69 -0.23 -1.75
CA VAL A 232 3.34 0.06 -0.34
C VAL A 232 2.25 -0.87 0.18
N MET A 233 1.23 -1.18 -0.62
CA MET A 233 0.17 -2.14 -0.26
C MET A 233 0.44 -3.54 -0.77
N THR A 234 0.92 -3.67 -2.00
CA THR A 234 1.01 -4.95 -2.72
C THR A 234 2.18 -5.81 -2.27
N GLY A 235 3.24 -5.17 -1.77
CA GLY A 235 4.42 -5.85 -1.28
C GLY A 235 4.14 -6.72 -0.05
N TRP A 236 5.17 -7.46 0.35
CA TRP A 236 5.14 -8.35 1.51
C TRP A 236 4.11 -9.45 1.41
N GLY A 237 3.89 -10.03 0.22
CA GLY A 237 3.08 -11.24 0.08
C GLY A 237 1.61 -11.04 -0.27
N ARG A 238 1.09 -9.79 -0.30
CA ARG A 238 -0.36 -9.58 -0.39
C ARG A 238 -0.96 -10.18 -1.65
N THR A 239 -0.29 -10.02 -2.79
CA THR A 239 -0.76 -10.55 -4.09
C THR A 239 -0.44 -12.03 -4.31
N GLY A 240 0.20 -12.70 -3.34
CA GLY A 240 0.62 -14.10 -3.43
C GLY A 240 2.10 -14.30 -3.79
N MET A 241 2.79 -13.23 -4.14
CA MET A 241 4.25 -13.16 -4.27
C MET A 241 4.80 -12.10 -3.32
N LEU A 242 6.12 -12.09 -3.08
CA LEU A 242 6.72 -11.10 -2.17
C LEU A 242 6.47 -9.67 -2.66
N PHE A 243 6.58 -9.44 -3.97
CA PHE A 243 6.26 -8.16 -4.62
C PHE A 243 5.39 -8.41 -5.85
N ALA A 244 4.39 -7.56 -6.09
CA ALA A 244 3.46 -7.72 -7.20
C ALA A 244 4.13 -7.60 -8.58
N CYS A 245 5.19 -6.80 -8.71
CA CYS A 245 6.01 -6.71 -9.92
C CYS A 245 6.54 -8.08 -10.39
N GLN A 246 6.73 -9.05 -9.49
CA GLN A 246 7.23 -10.39 -9.81
C GLN A 246 6.29 -11.17 -10.73
N HIS A 247 4.97 -10.98 -10.59
CA HIS A 247 3.97 -11.64 -11.44
C HIS A 247 4.10 -11.26 -12.93
N ALA A 248 4.59 -10.05 -13.22
CA ALA A 248 4.77 -9.54 -14.58
C ALA A 248 6.23 -9.60 -15.05
N GLY A 249 7.17 -10.08 -14.21
CA GLY A 249 8.60 -9.99 -14.48
C GLY A 249 9.10 -8.55 -14.67
N VAL A 250 8.44 -7.58 -14.04
CA VAL A 250 8.74 -6.15 -14.17
C VAL A 250 9.80 -5.73 -13.15
N LYS A 251 10.74 -4.93 -13.62
CA LYS A 251 11.75 -4.26 -12.79
C LYS A 251 11.52 -2.75 -12.88
N PRO A 252 11.07 -2.08 -11.81
CA PRO A 252 10.85 -0.65 -11.85
C PRO A 252 12.19 0.11 -11.77
N ASP A 253 12.16 1.40 -12.11
CA ASP A 253 13.30 2.29 -11.90
C ASP A 253 13.33 2.83 -10.45
N LEU A 254 12.15 2.96 -9.85
CA LEU A 254 11.93 3.32 -8.45
C LEU A 254 10.87 2.40 -7.83
N MET A 255 11.08 1.95 -6.60
CA MET A 255 10.10 1.13 -5.87
C MET A 255 9.81 1.74 -4.49
N CYS A 256 8.54 1.99 -4.19
CA CYS A 256 8.10 2.50 -2.89
C CYS A 256 7.60 1.34 -2.02
N LEU A 257 8.09 1.27 -0.77
CA LEU A 257 7.72 0.25 0.22
C LEU A 257 7.33 0.92 1.55
N SER A 258 6.34 0.37 2.25
CA SER A 258 6.00 0.73 3.63
C SER A 258 5.15 -0.40 4.22
N LYS A 259 4.16 -0.11 5.07
CA LYS A 259 3.16 -1.04 5.64
C LYS A 259 3.78 -2.35 6.14
N GLY A 260 3.71 -3.42 5.33
CA GLY A 260 4.25 -4.74 5.65
C GLY A 260 5.76 -4.79 5.85
N LEU A 261 6.50 -3.72 5.54
CA LEU A 261 7.96 -3.59 5.71
C LEU A 261 8.41 -3.92 7.15
N THR A 262 7.65 -3.45 8.14
CA THR A 262 7.91 -3.71 9.57
C THR A 262 6.96 -4.76 10.15
N GLY A 263 6.28 -5.53 9.29
CA GLY A 263 5.17 -6.39 9.68
C GLY A 263 3.96 -5.63 10.27
N GLY A 264 3.91 -4.30 10.06
CA GLY A 264 2.88 -3.40 10.60
C GLY A 264 3.13 -2.89 12.02
N ALA A 265 4.30 -3.19 12.60
CA ALA A 265 4.58 -2.89 14.00
C ALA A 265 4.88 -1.42 14.30
N ILE A 266 5.59 -0.74 13.39
CA ILE A 266 6.09 0.63 13.57
C ILE A 266 6.24 1.32 12.21
N PRO A 267 6.02 2.65 12.10
CA PRO A 267 6.16 3.35 10.84
C PRO A 267 7.59 3.28 10.28
N LEU A 268 7.69 2.85 9.03
CA LEU A 268 8.88 2.92 8.20
C LEU A 268 8.44 2.86 6.74
N ALA A 269 9.17 3.54 5.88
CA ALA A 269 9.05 3.40 4.45
C ALA A 269 10.44 3.47 3.80
N ALA A 270 10.51 2.98 2.57
CA ALA A 270 11.72 3.00 1.77
C ALA A 270 11.39 3.27 0.31
N THR A 271 12.22 4.07 -0.34
CA THR A 271 12.24 4.22 -1.79
C THR A 271 13.53 3.63 -2.30
N LEU A 272 13.42 2.54 -3.05
CA LEU A 272 14.55 1.96 -3.75
C LEU A 272 14.71 2.59 -5.12
N ALA A 273 15.95 2.75 -5.58
CA ALA A 273 16.28 3.37 -6.85
C ALA A 273 17.37 2.58 -7.58
N THR A 274 17.33 2.63 -8.91
CA THR A 274 18.42 2.10 -9.75
C THR A 274 19.71 2.90 -9.57
N ARG A 275 20.83 2.25 -9.92
CA ARG A 275 22.16 2.90 -9.96
C ARG A 275 22.14 4.21 -10.76
N ASP A 276 21.50 4.19 -11.93
CA ASP A 276 21.40 5.31 -12.88
C ASP A 276 20.72 6.56 -12.30
N ILE A 277 19.75 6.38 -11.39
CA ILE A 277 19.09 7.49 -10.68
C ILE A 277 20.03 8.05 -9.62
N PHE A 278 20.66 7.19 -8.80
CA PHE A 278 21.65 7.67 -7.84
C PHE A 278 22.80 8.41 -8.53
N ASP A 279 23.30 7.91 -9.67
CA ASP A 279 24.41 8.53 -10.41
C ASP A 279 24.06 9.92 -10.93
N ALA A 280 22.79 10.18 -11.23
CA ALA A 280 22.34 11.52 -11.59
C ALA A 280 22.45 12.52 -10.41
N HIS A 281 22.59 12.04 -9.17
CA HIS A 281 22.78 12.88 -7.98
C HIS A 281 24.21 12.84 -7.44
N LEU A 282 25.08 11.97 -7.96
CA LEU A 282 26.45 11.80 -7.53
C LEU A 282 27.37 12.79 -8.27
N SER A 283 27.83 13.83 -7.56
CA SER A 283 28.67 14.89 -8.13
C SER A 283 29.63 15.46 -7.09
N GLN A 284 30.71 16.08 -7.57
CA GLN A 284 31.55 16.95 -6.73
C GLN A 284 30.89 18.32 -6.48
N ASP A 285 29.95 18.72 -7.34
CA ASP A 285 29.11 19.89 -7.12
C ASP A 285 27.99 19.53 -6.12
N ARG A 286 28.04 20.18 -4.95
CA ARG A 286 27.04 20.00 -3.89
C ARG A 286 25.63 20.37 -4.35
N ALA A 287 25.47 21.22 -5.36
CA ALA A 287 24.17 21.61 -5.87
C ALA A 287 23.43 20.47 -6.59
N THR A 288 24.11 19.38 -6.97
CA THR A 288 23.52 18.20 -7.62
C THR A 288 22.91 17.21 -6.62
N MET A 289 23.18 17.38 -5.31
CA MET A 289 22.71 16.50 -4.24
C MET A 289 21.19 16.34 -4.25
N PHE A 290 20.70 15.19 -3.81
CA PHE A 290 19.28 15.02 -3.50
C PHE A 290 18.93 15.74 -2.18
N PHE A 291 18.36 16.95 -2.28
CA PHE A 291 17.94 17.75 -1.12
C PHE A 291 16.60 17.24 -0.54
N HIS A 292 16.67 16.18 0.27
CA HIS A 292 15.54 15.63 1.00
C HIS A 292 16.00 14.94 2.29
N SER A 293 15.31 15.17 3.40
CA SER A 293 15.46 14.42 4.66
C SER A 293 14.23 14.68 5.53
N SER A 294 13.94 13.76 6.45
CA SER A 294 13.11 14.05 7.62
C SER A 294 13.92 13.74 8.90
N SER A 295 13.42 14.18 10.06
CA SER A 295 14.12 13.97 11.34
C SER A 295 14.26 12.49 11.70
N TYR A 296 13.29 11.66 11.30
CA TYR A 296 13.22 10.23 11.62
C TYR A 296 13.65 9.32 10.46
N THR A 297 14.23 9.87 9.38
CA THR A 297 14.83 9.09 8.30
C THR A 297 15.73 8.00 8.88
N ALA A 298 15.44 6.74 8.50
CA ALA A 298 16.16 5.55 8.96
C ALA A 298 16.18 5.37 10.49
N ASN A 299 15.06 5.58 11.19
CA ASN A 299 15.00 5.34 12.63
C ASN A 299 15.53 3.92 13.01
N PRO A 300 16.53 3.81 13.92
CA PRO A 300 17.15 2.52 14.26
C PRO A 300 16.17 1.44 14.73
N ILE A 301 15.19 1.80 15.56
CA ILE A 301 14.18 0.87 16.10
C ILE A 301 13.29 0.35 14.98
N ALA A 302 12.86 1.24 14.09
CA ALA A 302 12.05 0.87 12.92
C ALA A 302 12.84 -0.02 11.94
N CYS A 303 14.11 0.28 11.69
CA CYS A 303 14.98 -0.57 10.88
C CYS A 303 15.18 -1.95 11.50
N ALA A 304 15.33 -2.05 12.82
CA ALA A 304 15.43 -3.33 13.52
C ALA A 304 14.14 -4.17 13.39
N ALA A 305 12.96 -3.54 13.47
CA ALA A 305 11.68 -4.20 13.22
C ALA A 305 11.59 -4.77 11.79
N ALA A 306 12.02 -3.99 10.79
CA ALA A 306 12.04 -4.42 9.40
C ALA A 306 13.05 -5.56 9.15
N ASN A 307 14.24 -5.50 9.74
CA ASN A 307 15.21 -6.61 9.67
C ASN A 307 14.62 -7.91 10.26
N ALA A 308 13.91 -7.83 11.38
CA ALA A 308 13.23 -8.99 11.96
C ALA A 308 12.14 -9.53 11.05
N ASN A 309 11.37 -8.66 10.37
CA ASN A 309 10.37 -9.05 9.39
C ASN A 309 11.00 -9.73 8.16
N ILE A 310 12.10 -9.20 7.61
CA ILE A 310 12.83 -9.87 6.51
C ILE A 310 13.34 -11.24 6.95
N ALA A 311 13.84 -11.36 8.17
CA ALA A 311 14.30 -12.64 8.68
C ALA A 311 13.16 -13.67 8.83
N ILE A 312 11.93 -13.24 9.18
CA ILE A 312 10.73 -14.11 9.10
C ILE A 312 10.52 -14.59 7.66
N TRP A 313 10.64 -13.70 6.68
CA TRP A 313 10.50 -14.06 5.25
C TRP A 313 11.56 -15.04 4.75
N GLN A 314 12.78 -14.95 5.26
CA GLN A 314 13.90 -15.81 4.86
C GLN A 314 13.90 -17.16 5.57
N GLU A 315 13.47 -17.22 6.83
CA GLU A 315 13.64 -18.39 7.68
C GLU A 315 12.34 -19.18 7.94
N GLU A 316 11.17 -18.56 7.76
CA GLU A 316 9.88 -19.22 7.96
C GLU A 316 9.19 -19.50 6.61
N PRO A 317 8.31 -20.52 6.52
CA PRO A 317 7.56 -20.83 5.31
C PRO A 317 6.39 -19.84 5.11
N VAL A 318 6.69 -18.56 4.92
CA VAL A 318 5.69 -17.49 4.76
C VAL A 318 4.85 -17.71 3.49
N LEU A 319 5.48 -18.08 2.38
CA LEU A 319 4.79 -18.35 1.12
C LEU A 319 3.82 -19.53 1.23
N ASP A 320 4.15 -20.57 2.01
CA ASP A 320 3.23 -21.68 2.24
C ASP A 320 2.01 -21.25 3.07
N ARG A 321 2.21 -20.42 4.11
CA ARG A 321 1.11 -19.83 4.89
C ARG A 321 0.21 -18.97 4.01
N ILE A 322 0.79 -18.13 3.16
CA ILE A 322 0.09 -17.31 2.17
C ILE A 322 -0.71 -18.22 1.23
N GLY A 323 -0.07 -19.21 0.62
CA GLY A 323 -0.72 -20.17 -0.27
C GLY A 323 -1.90 -20.85 0.39
N ALA A 324 -1.74 -21.36 1.62
CA ALA A 324 -2.84 -21.95 2.38
C ALA A 324 -3.99 -20.95 2.61
N LEU A 325 -3.69 -19.70 2.99
CA LEU A 325 -4.68 -18.65 3.17
C LEU A 325 -5.42 -18.30 1.87
N VAL A 326 -4.71 -18.21 0.73
CA VAL A 326 -5.31 -17.98 -0.60
C VAL A 326 -6.39 -19.02 -0.88
N HIS A 327 -6.08 -20.31 -0.72
CA HIS A 327 -7.03 -21.40 -0.96
C HIS A 327 -8.20 -21.38 0.04
N ARG A 328 -7.92 -21.06 1.31
CA ARG A 328 -8.94 -20.96 2.36
C ARG A 328 -9.92 -19.80 2.12
N GLN A 329 -9.44 -18.67 1.61
CA GLN A 329 -10.28 -17.53 1.21
C GLN A 329 -11.09 -17.83 -0.06
N ALA A 330 -10.47 -18.43 -1.08
CA ALA A 330 -11.13 -18.78 -2.34
C ALA A 330 -12.41 -19.61 -2.10
N ARG A 331 -12.31 -20.68 -1.29
CA ARG A 331 -13.46 -21.52 -0.94
C ARG A 331 -14.61 -20.76 -0.27
N ARG A 332 -14.30 -19.72 0.50
CA ARG A 332 -15.32 -18.92 1.20
C ARG A 332 -15.91 -17.84 0.30
N LEU A 333 -15.08 -17.24 -0.55
CA LEU A 333 -15.52 -16.34 -1.60
C LEU A 333 -16.49 -17.03 -2.57
N ASP A 334 -16.24 -18.29 -2.94
CA ASP A 334 -17.11 -19.08 -3.80
C ASP A 334 -18.50 -19.31 -3.18
N ARG A 335 -18.57 -19.50 -1.85
CA ARG A 335 -19.82 -19.71 -1.09
C ARG A 335 -20.70 -18.46 -1.00
N LEU A 336 -20.17 -17.27 -1.28
CA LEU A 336 -20.95 -16.04 -1.32
C LEU A 336 -21.75 -15.98 -2.61
N ASP A 337 -22.89 -16.66 -2.60
CA ASP A 337 -23.85 -16.69 -3.70
C ASP A 337 -25.13 -15.95 -3.26
N HIS A 338 -25.19 -14.66 -3.61
CA HIS A 338 -26.33 -13.81 -3.29
C HIS A 338 -26.46 -12.70 -4.36
N PRO A 339 -27.69 -12.34 -4.81
CA PRO A 339 -27.89 -11.36 -5.88
C PRO A 339 -27.31 -9.96 -5.60
N LEU A 340 -27.19 -9.59 -4.31
CA LEU A 340 -26.58 -8.32 -3.91
C LEU A 340 -25.04 -8.36 -3.88
N ILE A 341 -24.41 -9.52 -4.03
CA ILE A 341 -22.95 -9.66 -4.01
C ILE A 341 -22.47 -9.93 -5.44
N VAL A 342 -21.78 -8.97 -6.03
CA VAL A 342 -21.29 -9.03 -7.42
C VAL A 342 -19.80 -8.73 -7.49
N GLY A 343 -19.20 -8.92 -8.67
CA GLY A 343 -17.81 -8.52 -8.91
C GLY A 343 -16.77 -9.21 -8.02
N LYS A 344 -17.06 -10.42 -7.52
CA LYS A 344 -16.16 -11.21 -6.68
C LYS A 344 -14.82 -11.38 -7.38
N ARG A 345 -13.74 -11.01 -6.70
CA ARG A 345 -12.38 -11.02 -7.23
C ARG A 345 -11.37 -11.37 -6.15
N GLN A 346 -10.27 -11.98 -6.56
CA GLN A 346 -9.18 -12.36 -5.67
C GLN A 346 -7.83 -12.17 -6.36
N LEU A 347 -6.88 -11.58 -5.63
CA LEU A 347 -5.46 -11.57 -5.98
C LEU A 347 -4.66 -11.92 -4.74
N GLY A 348 -4.07 -13.11 -4.74
CA GLY A 348 -3.40 -13.67 -3.58
C GLY A 348 -4.30 -13.72 -2.35
N THR A 349 -3.88 -13.01 -1.30
CA THR A 349 -4.55 -12.99 0.00
C THR A 349 -5.57 -11.85 0.13
N ILE A 350 -5.85 -11.14 -0.97
CA ILE A 350 -6.84 -10.09 -1.07
C ILE A 350 -8.06 -10.67 -1.75
N THR A 351 -9.22 -10.63 -1.08
CA THR A 351 -10.50 -10.85 -1.75
C THR A 351 -11.32 -9.57 -1.69
N ALA A 352 -12.12 -9.33 -2.72
CA ALA A 352 -13.04 -8.21 -2.77
C ALA A 352 -14.32 -8.58 -3.52
N MET A 353 -15.38 -7.85 -3.22
CA MET A 353 -16.66 -7.89 -3.91
C MET A 353 -17.33 -6.53 -3.81
N GLU A 354 -18.32 -6.33 -4.66
CA GLU A 354 -19.21 -5.18 -4.60
C GLU A 354 -20.57 -5.61 -4.08
N PHE A 355 -21.11 -4.79 -3.19
CA PHE A 355 -22.52 -4.84 -2.87
C PHE A 355 -23.26 -4.01 -3.91
N VAL A 356 -24.32 -4.58 -4.50
CA VAL A 356 -25.22 -3.83 -5.36
C VAL A 356 -25.88 -2.76 -4.50
N ASP A 357 -25.64 -1.50 -4.82
CA ASP A 357 -26.30 -0.37 -4.16
C ASP A 357 -27.66 -0.14 -4.84
N PRO A 358 -28.79 -0.44 -4.20
CA PRO A 358 -30.11 -0.20 -4.79
C PRO A 358 -30.47 1.29 -4.84
N TYR A 359 -29.69 2.17 -4.20
CA TYR A 359 -29.96 3.61 -4.05
C TYR A 359 -29.01 4.50 -4.87
N GLY A 360 -27.86 3.97 -5.31
CA GLY A 360 -27.05 4.52 -6.41
C GLY A 360 -26.39 5.89 -6.20
N ASP A 361 -26.18 6.35 -4.96
CA ASP A 361 -25.61 7.67 -4.67
C ASP A 361 -24.13 7.61 -4.25
N TYR A 362 -23.33 8.58 -4.69
CA TYR A 362 -21.89 8.69 -4.40
C TYR A 362 -21.61 9.01 -2.92
N LEU A 363 -22.60 9.50 -2.18
CA LEU A 363 -22.62 9.62 -0.71
C LEU A 363 -23.29 8.41 -0.04
N SER A 364 -23.24 7.25 -0.67
CA SER A 364 -23.91 6.03 -0.20
C SER A 364 -23.68 5.81 1.30
N ALA A 365 -24.80 5.77 2.05
CA ALA A 365 -24.80 5.42 3.47
C ALA A 365 -24.41 3.94 3.69
N MET A 366 -24.18 3.18 2.62
CA MET A 366 -23.87 1.76 2.67
C MET A 366 -22.54 1.48 3.37
N ALA A 367 -21.48 2.25 3.11
CA ALA A 367 -20.19 2.03 3.79
C ALA A 367 -20.29 2.22 5.32
N PRO A 368 -20.85 3.34 5.84
CA PRO A 368 -21.08 3.49 7.28
C PRO A 368 -22.02 2.44 7.88
N MET A 369 -23.09 2.08 7.17
CA MET A 369 -24.06 1.06 7.61
C MET A 369 -23.40 -0.31 7.73
N LEU A 370 -22.73 -0.78 6.67
CA LEU A 370 -22.01 -2.04 6.66
C LEU A 370 -20.87 -2.04 7.67
N GLY A 371 -20.13 -0.92 7.80
CA GLY A 371 -19.09 -0.77 8.81
C GLY A 371 -19.62 -0.90 10.24
N ARG A 372 -20.82 -0.38 10.52
CA ARG A 372 -21.53 -0.60 11.80
C ARG A 372 -21.93 -2.05 11.96
N PHE A 373 -22.57 -2.64 10.96
CA PHE A 373 -22.98 -4.05 11.00
C PHE A 373 -21.81 -4.98 11.31
N PHE A 374 -20.67 -4.83 10.62
CA PHE A 374 -19.49 -5.66 10.86
C PHE A 374 -18.90 -5.45 12.25
N ARG A 375 -18.84 -4.20 12.72
CA ARG A 375 -18.36 -3.90 14.07
C ARG A 375 -19.26 -4.52 15.14
N ASP A 376 -20.58 -4.44 14.98
CA ASP A 376 -21.54 -5.03 15.92
C ASP A 376 -21.46 -6.57 15.93
N ASN A 377 -20.99 -7.17 14.82
CA ASN A 377 -20.65 -8.59 14.69
C ASN A 377 -19.20 -8.93 15.09
N GLY A 378 -18.48 -8.03 15.75
CA GLY A 378 -17.12 -8.29 16.25
C GLY A 378 -16.07 -8.39 15.13
N LEU A 379 -16.22 -7.64 14.05
CA LEU A 379 -15.28 -7.60 12.94
C LEU A 379 -14.77 -6.18 12.70
N LEU A 380 -13.45 -6.03 12.55
CA LEU A 380 -12.86 -4.87 11.91
C LEU A 380 -12.81 -5.14 10.39
N LEU A 381 -13.92 -4.84 9.73
CA LEU A 381 -14.06 -4.87 8.28
C LEU A 381 -14.52 -3.48 7.83
N ARG A 382 -13.75 -2.84 6.96
CA ARG A 382 -14.00 -1.44 6.54
C ARG A 382 -14.35 -1.39 5.06
N PRO A 383 -15.63 -1.18 4.70
CA PRO A 383 -16.04 -0.97 3.32
C PRO A 383 -15.36 0.26 2.68
N MET A 384 -15.17 0.23 1.36
CA MET A 384 -14.78 1.38 0.54
C MET A 384 -15.89 1.65 -0.48
N GLY A 385 -16.74 2.63 -0.19
CA GLY A 385 -17.99 2.81 -0.93
C GLY A 385 -18.82 1.53 -0.86
N ASN A 386 -19.14 0.94 -2.01
CA ASN A 386 -19.84 -0.34 -2.09
C ASN A 386 -18.93 -1.58 -2.11
N THR A 387 -17.61 -1.39 -2.08
CA THR A 387 -16.65 -2.50 -2.11
C THR A 387 -16.39 -3.02 -0.70
N ILE A 388 -16.62 -4.32 -0.50
CA ILE A 388 -16.14 -5.06 0.66
C ILE A 388 -14.87 -5.79 0.26
N TYR A 389 -13.85 -5.73 1.12
CA TYR A 389 -12.62 -6.46 0.91
C TYR A 389 -12.16 -7.13 2.20
N VAL A 390 -11.56 -8.32 2.06
CA VAL A 390 -10.98 -9.11 3.13
C VAL A 390 -9.51 -9.26 2.83
N MET A 391 -8.68 -8.76 3.75
CA MET A 391 -7.23 -8.79 3.66
C MET A 391 -6.64 -8.99 5.07
N PRO A 392 -6.82 -10.16 5.69
CA PRO A 392 -6.43 -10.42 7.07
C PRO A 392 -4.93 -10.73 7.19
N PRO A 393 -4.38 -10.72 8.42
CA PRO A 393 -3.04 -11.23 8.69
C PRO A 393 -2.91 -12.71 8.31
N TYR A 394 -1.71 -13.15 7.93
CA TYR A 394 -1.44 -14.51 7.43
C TYR A 394 -1.71 -15.61 8.45
N CYS A 395 -1.77 -15.24 9.73
CA CYS A 395 -2.00 -16.16 10.84
C CYS A 395 -3.49 -16.39 11.17
N ILE A 396 -4.44 -15.77 10.43
CA ILE A 396 -5.87 -15.92 10.74
C ILE A 396 -6.32 -17.39 10.69
N ASP A 397 -7.06 -17.83 11.71
CA ASP A 397 -7.58 -19.19 11.80
C ASP A 397 -8.87 -19.39 10.99
N ASP A 398 -9.35 -20.64 10.88
CA ASP A 398 -10.53 -20.94 10.06
C ASP A 398 -11.82 -20.41 10.68
N LYS A 399 -11.92 -20.38 12.01
CA LYS A 399 -13.12 -19.90 12.71
C LYS A 399 -13.34 -18.41 12.48
N ASP A 400 -12.28 -17.63 12.62
CA ASP A 400 -12.31 -16.18 12.39
C ASP A 400 -12.52 -15.87 10.90
N LEU A 401 -11.92 -16.66 10.02
CA LEU A 401 -12.13 -16.50 8.59
C LEU A 401 -13.59 -16.83 8.21
N ASP A 402 -14.17 -17.92 8.73
CA ASP A 402 -15.60 -18.24 8.54
C ASP A 402 -16.49 -17.11 9.06
N ALA A 403 -16.22 -16.57 10.26
CA ALA A 403 -16.99 -15.46 10.82
C ALA A 403 -17.01 -14.22 9.91
N ILE A 404 -15.90 -13.90 9.23
CA ILE A 404 -15.84 -12.78 8.28
C ILE A 404 -16.79 -13.01 7.10
N TYR A 405 -16.67 -14.16 6.42
CA TYR A 405 -17.48 -14.42 5.21
C TYR A 405 -18.95 -14.69 5.55
N ASP A 406 -19.24 -15.34 6.67
CA ASP A 406 -20.62 -15.53 7.13
C ASP A 406 -21.29 -14.18 7.45
N ALA A 407 -20.56 -13.23 8.06
CA ALA A 407 -21.07 -11.88 8.29
C ALA A 407 -21.29 -11.10 6.99
N ILE A 408 -20.43 -11.26 5.98
CA ILE A 408 -20.64 -10.65 4.65
C ILE A 408 -21.95 -11.17 4.04
N LEU A 409 -22.20 -12.48 4.09
CA LEU A 409 -23.45 -13.06 3.60
C LEU A 409 -24.65 -12.57 4.42
N ALA A 410 -24.53 -12.52 5.74
CA ALA A 410 -25.60 -12.05 6.62
C ALA A 410 -25.97 -10.58 6.36
N ALA A 411 -24.98 -9.71 6.12
CA ALA A 411 -25.23 -8.32 5.74
C ALA A 411 -26.05 -8.22 4.44
N ALA A 412 -25.72 -9.05 3.44
CA ALA A 412 -26.46 -9.08 2.19
C ALA A 412 -27.91 -9.59 2.37
N LEU A 413 -28.12 -10.55 3.27
CA LEU A 413 -29.46 -11.06 3.60
C LEU A 413 -30.30 -10.01 4.34
N GLU A 414 -29.71 -9.28 5.30
CA GLU A 414 -30.42 -8.22 6.04
C GLU A 414 -30.81 -7.06 5.12
N MET A 415 -29.97 -6.70 4.16
CA MET A 415 -30.29 -5.66 3.18
C MET A 415 -31.39 -6.05 2.18
N ALA A 416 -31.61 -7.35 1.98
CA ALA A 416 -32.63 -7.86 1.07
C ALA A 416 -34.00 -8.08 1.75
N ALA A 417 -34.04 -8.08 3.08
CA ALA A 417 -35.24 -8.20 3.89
C ALA A 417 -35.92 -6.84 4.09
#